data_AF-A0AAW6RGS6-F1
#
_entry.id   AF-A0AAW6RGS6-F1
#
_cell.length_a   1.000
_cell.length_b   1.000
_cell.length_c   1.000
_cell.angle_alpha   90.00
_cell.angle_beta   90.00
_cell.angle_gamma   90.00
#
_symmetry.space_group_name_H-M   'P 1'
#
loop_
_entity.id
_entity.type
_entity.pdbx_description
1 polymer ?
#
loop_
_entity_poly.entity_id
_entity_poly.type
_entity_poly.pdbx_seq_one_letter_code
_entity_poly.pdbx_strand_id
1 'polypeptide(L)'
;MRWLERVCLSLGDSLYPAFLRVLCLIGEQGDANAQRVVAETLVHALESGRLPSGRHAAWGATSLHAAGFRAMDPIEYLCAWHAQPDGRGALNATAFDRNARALLGLVSHSDLARRLYCAKIRADAEDPLDGSWARNIRQALRAMADCWEKTGGLPPARAAAEASDAFLSALRRNDGKGSGLSQLVSEWNPMR
;
A
#
# COMPACT_ATOMS: atom_id res chain seq x y z
N MET A 1 20.79 0.01 15.55
CA MET A 1 19.91 1.08 16.08
C MET A 1 18.44 0.68 15.90
N ARG A 2 17.53 1.03 16.82
CA ARG A 2 16.12 0.55 16.84
C ARG A 2 15.08 1.68 16.79
N TRP A 3 15.39 2.82 16.16
CA TRP A 3 14.59 4.04 16.36
C TRP A 3 13.21 4.02 15.69
N LEU A 4 13.08 3.49 14.47
CA LEU A 4 11.80 3.48 13.73
C LEU A 4 10.73 2.60 14.39
N GLU A 5 11.06 1.36 14.72
CA GLU A 5 10.18 0.45 15.44
C GLU A 5 9.73 1.06 16.77
N ARG A 6 10.67 1.66 17.52
CA ARG A 6 10.40 2.29 18.82
C ARG A 6 9.51 3.53 18.68
N VAL A 7 9.68 4.32 17.61
CA VAL A 7 8.82 5.47 17.30
C VAL A 7 7.39 4.99 17.02
N CYS A 8 7.19 3.99 16.16
CA CYS A 8 5.86 3.44 15.88
C CYS A 8 5.19 2.84 17.13
N LEU A 9 5.94 2.08 17.93
CA LEU A 9 5.45 1.54 19.20
C LEU A 9 5.09 2.64 20.21
N SER A 10 5.87 3.73 20.26
CA SER A 10 5.61 4.86 21.17
C SER A 10 4.44 5.74 20.73
N LEU A 11 4.16 5.79 19.42
CA LEU A 11 3.06 6.56 18.84
C LEU A 11 1.71 5.81 18.98
N GLY A 12 1.73 4.48 18.96
CA GLY A 12 0.53 3.64 19.02
C GLY A 12 -0.23 3.57 17.69
N ASP A 13 -1.11 2.57 17.56
CA ASP A 13 -1.84 2.23 16.32
C ASP A 13 -2.72 3.36 15.75
N SER A 14 -3.16 4.29 16.61
CA SER A 14 -3.96 5.44 16.20
C SER A 14 -3.15 6.49 15.45
N LEU A 15 -1.83 6.53 15.67
CA LEU A 15 -0.94 7.54 15.10
C LEU A 15 -0.11 7.02 13.92
N TYR A 16 -0.30 5.76 13.51
CA TYR A 16 0.37 5.23 12.31
C TYR A 16 0.11 6.06 11.04
N PRO A 17 -1.10 6.58 10.78
CA PRO A 17 -1.31 7.54 9.69
C PRO A 17 -0.46 8.80 9.79
N ALA A 18 -0.18 9.30 11.00
CA ALA A 18 0.70 10.46 11.19
C ALA A 18 2.16 10.09 10.90
N PHE A 19 2.59 8.89 11.27
CA PHE A 19 3.89 8.36 10.87
C PHE A 19 4.04 8.25 9.34
N LEU A 20 3.02 7.75 8.64
CA LEU A 20 3.02 7.73 7.16
C LEU A 20 3.15 9.13 6.58
N ARG A 21 2.44 10.12 7.13
CA ARG A 21 2.58 11.52 6.70
C ARG A 21 4.00 12.03 6.86
N VAL A 22 4.71 11.66 7.93
CA VAL A 22 6.13 12.02 8.10
C VAL A 22 6.98 11.43 6.98
N LEU A 23 6.80 10.14 6.65
CA LEU A 23 7.51 9.52 5.51
C LEU A 23 7.18 10.22 4.20
N CYS A 24 5.91 10.53 3.93
CA CYS A 24 5.50 11.26 2.75
C CYS A 24 6.12 12.67 2.70
N LEU A 25 6.15 13.41 3.81
CA LEU A 25 6.80 14.73 3.88
C LEU A 25 8.30 14.64 3.57
N ILE A 26 9.00 13.62 4.08
CA ILE A 26 10.41 13.39 3.76
C ILE A 26 10.57 13.07 2.27
N GLY A 27 9.68 12.24 1.71
CA GLY A 27 9.66 11.91 0.28
C GLY A 27 9.37 13.13 -0.62
N GLU A 28 8.57 14.09 -0.15
CA GLU A 28 8.21 15.30 -0.91
C GLU A 28 9.26 16.42 -0.77
N GLN A 29 9.83 16.60 0.43
CA GLN A 29 10.56 17.83 0.81
C GLN A 29 11.98 17.58 1.32
N GLY A 30 12.33 16.33 1.61
CA GLY A 30 13.68 15.99 2.07
C GLY A 30 14.70 16.23 0.97
N ASP A 31 15.92 16.59 1.36
CA ASP A 31 17.05 16.54 0.43
C ASP A 31 17.38 15.09 0.05
N ALA A 32 18.14 14.93 -1.05
CA ALA A 32 18.47 13.60 -1.58
C ALA A 32 19.18 12.70 -0.57
N ASN A 33 19.95 13.27 0.37
CA ASN A 33 20.66 12.49 1.38
C ASN A 33 19.69 12.00 2.46
N ALA A 34 18.79 12.85 2.96
CA ALA A 34 17.75 12.49 3.90
C ALA A 34 16.84 11.38 3.34
N GLN A 35 16.41 11.53 2.08
CA GLN A 35 15.57 10.54 1.40
C GLN A 35 16.29 9.20 1.27
N ARG A 36 17.56 9.21 0.82
CA ARG A 36 18.38 8.00 0.70
C ARG A 36 18.59 7.31 2.04
N VAL A 37 18.93 8.04 3.10
CA VAL A 37 19.14 7.48 4.46
C VAL A 37 17.86 6.82 4.97
N VAL A 38 16.70 7.45 4.77
CA VAL A 38 15.42 6.85 5.18
C VAL A 38 15.12 5.60 4.35
N ALA A 39 15.33 5.62 3.04
CA ALA A 39 15.15 4.45 2.18
C ALA A 39 16.05 3.27 2.59
N GLU A 40 17.32 3.53 2.86
CA GLU A 40 18.28 2.54 3.39
C GLU A 40 17.86 2.02 4.77
N THR A 41 17.29 2.88 5.61
CA THR A 41 16.80 2.44 6.92
C THR A 41 15.58 1.53 6.79
N LEU A 42 14.70 1.79 5.81
CA LEU A 42 13.59 0.90 5.48
C LEU A 42 14.08 -0.45 4.93
N VAL A 43 15.17 -0.48 4.15
CA VAL A 43 15.85 -1.74 3.76
C VAL A 43 16.25 -2.54 4.99
N HIS A 44 16.99 -1.91 5.91
CA HIS A 44 17.48 -2.60 7.10
C HIS A 44 16.32 -3.11 7.97
N ALA A 45 15.24 -2.33 8.06
CA ALA A 45 14.02 -2.73 8.76
C ALA A 45 13.32 -3.91 8.06
N LEU A 46 13.23 -3.92 6.73
CA LEU A 46 12.68 -5.01 5.94
C LEU A 46 13.48 -6.31 6.10
N GLU A 47 14.80 -6.26 5.89
CA GLU A 47 15.67 -7.43 6.00
C GLU A 47 15.67 -8.04 7.41
N SER A 48 15.45 -7.21 8.43
CA SER A 48 15.38 -7.66 9.82
C SER A 48 13.98 -8.00 10.32
N GLY A 49 12.96 -7.94 9.46
CA GLY A 49 11.56 -8.23 9.84
C GLY A 49 10.96 -7.21 10.81
N ARG A 50 11.48 -5.99 10.84
CA ARG A 50 11.14 -4.92 11.80
C ARG A 50 10.64 -3.66 11.10
N LEU A 51 9.89 -3.84 10.01
CA LEU A 51 9.27 -2.70 9.35
C LEU A 51 8.31 -1.97 10.31
N PRO A 52 8.29 -0.63 10.26
CA PRO A 52 7.29 0.13 11.00
C PRO A 52 5.92 -0.28 10.50
N SER A 53 5.10 -0.86 11.38
CA SER A 53 3.81 -1.42 11.00
C SER A 53 2.66 -0.75 11.75
N GLY A 54 1.55 -0.60 11.03
CA GLY A 54 0.29 -0.08 11.55
C GLY A 54 -0.76 -1.16 11.57
N ARG A 55 -1.64 -1.14 12.57
CA ARG A 55 -2.75 -2.09 12.64
C ARG A 55 -3.92 -1.59 11.81
N HIS A 56 -4.36 -2.41 10.87
CA HIS A 56 -5.52 -2.16 10.03
C HIS A 56 -6.41 -3.41 9.99
N ALA A 57 -7.72 -3.22 9.82
CA ALA A 57 -8.67 -4.31 9.79
C ALA A 57 -8.30 -5.31 8.67
N ALA A 58 -8.31 -6.59 9.00
CA ALA A 58 -8.19 -7.69 8.05
C ALA A 58 -9.49 -7.79 7.23
N TRP A 59 -9.35 -8.27 5.99
CA TRP A 59 -10.50 -8.47 5.12
C TRP A 59 -11.55 -9.35 5.82
N GLY A 60 -12.82 -8.94 5.81
CA GLY A 60 -13.93 -9.74 6.34
C GLY A 60 -14.13 -9.67 7.85
N ALA A 61 -13.39 -8.81 8.55
CA ALA A 61 -13.61 -8.52 9.95
C ALA A 61 -14.90 -7.67 10.16
N THR A 62 -16.07 -8.26 9.89
CA THR A 62 -17.37 -7.68 10.24
C THR A 62 -17.68 -7.98 11.69
N SER A 63 -17.38 -7.01 12.57
CA SER A 63 -17.94 -6.77 13.90
C SER A 63 -18.01 -7.90 14.95
N LEU A 64 -17.55 -7.53 16.15
CA LEU A 64 -17.94 -7.97 17.50
C LEU A 64 -17.19 -9.07 18.24
N HIS A 65 -16.48 -10.02 17.62
CA HIS A 65 -15.67 -10.98 18.38
C HIS A 65 -14.20 -11.01 17.91
N ALA A 66 -13.36 -10.38 18.75
CA ALA A 66 -11.89 -10.35 18.80
C ALA A 66 -11.11 -11.21 17.79
N ALA A 67 -10.41 -10.57 16.82
CA ALA A 67 -9.12 -10.99 16.20
C ALA A 67 -8.80 -10.29 14.85
N GLY A 68 -9.56 -9.29 14.39
CA GLY A 68 -9.51 -8.84 12.99
C GLY A 68 -8.52 -7.73 12.60
N PHE A 69 -7.40 -7.49 13.30
CA PHE A 69 -6.44 -6.44 12.92
C PHE A 69 -5.07 -7.03 12.62
N ARG A 70 -4.47 -6.67 11.48
CA ARG A 70 -3.13 -7.11 11.10
C ARG A 70 -2.15 -5.95 11.07
N ALA A 71 -0.91 -6.24 11.39
CA ALA A 71 0.21 -5.33 11.19
C ALA A 71 0.50 -5.25 9.69
N MET A 72 0.46 -4.06 9.12
CA MET A 72 0.78 -3.80 7.73
C MET A 72 1.97 -2.84 7.65
N ASP A 73 2.88 -3.06 6.70
CA ASP A 73 3.96 -2.12 6.43
C ASP A 73 3.45 -0.79 5.83
N PRO A 74 4.31 0.22 5.63
CA PRO A 74 3.86 1.54 5.16
C PRO A 74 3.13 1.55 3.81
N ILE A 75 3.63 0.80 2.82
CA ILE A 75 3.05 0.74 1.48
C ILE A 75 1.79 -0.11 1.52
N GLU A 76 1.88 -1.26 2.21
CA GLU A 76 0.77 -2.19 2.39
C GLU A 76 -0.42 -1.53 3.09
N TYR A 77 -0.17 -0.78 4.16
CA TYR A 77 -1.17 -0.02 4.91
C TYR A 77 -1.81 1.05 4.02
N LEU A 78 -1.02 1.79 3.24
CA LEU A 78 -1.54 2.83 2.36
C LEU A 78 -2.47 2.24 1.28
N CYS A 79 -2.08 1.10 0.69
CA CYS A 79 -2.92 0.36 -0.25
C CYS A 79 -4.20 -0.15 0.42
N ALA A 80 -4.12 -0.69 1.65
CA ALA A 80 -5.30 -1.11 2.41
C ALA A 80 -6.25 0.05 2.67
N TRP A 81 -5.72 1.18 3.14
CA TRP A 81 -6.54 2.33 3.53
C TRP A 81 -7.30 2.94 2.35
N HIS A 82 -6.76 2.83 1.13
CA HIS A 82 -7.50 3.19 -0.07
C HIS A 82 -8.51 2.12 -0.51
N ALA A 83 -8.09 0.85 -0.53
CA ALA A 83 -8.87 -0.23 -1.12
C ALA A 83 -9.92 -0.86 -0.18
N GLN A 84 -9.80 -0.62 1.13
CA GLN A 84 -10.66 -1.15 2.19
C GLN A 84 -11.02 -0.02 3.16
N PRO A 85 -12.15 0.68 2.93
CA PRO A 85 -12.65 1.65 3.89
C PRO A 85 -12.86 0.98 5.26
N ASP A 86 -12.19 1.47 6.29
CA ASP A 86 -12.46 1.08 7.68
C ASP A 86 -13.32 2.17 8.38
N GLY A 87 -13.53 2.03 9.69
CA GLY A 87 -14.27 3.01 10.49
C GLY A 87 -13.66 4.42 10.52
N ARG A 88 -12.44 4.62 9.98
CA ARG A 88 -11.78 5.93 9.84
C ARG A 88 -12.06 6.59 8.48
N GLY A 89 -12.78 5.90 7.60
CA GLY A 89 -13.06 6.33 6.22
C GLY A 89 -11.93 5.98 5.26
N ALA A 90 -12.27 5.83 3.97
CA ALA A 90 -11.30 5.52 2.93
C ALA A 90 -10.52 6.75 2.46
N LEU A 91 -9.25 6.52 2.14
CA LEU A 91 -8.45 7.48 1.40
C LEU A 91 -9.00 7.59 -0.03
N ASN A 92 -9.40 8.77 -0.49
CA ASN A 92 -9.85 8.92 -1.88
C ASN A 92 -8.69 8.72 -2.88
N ALA A 93 -8.99 8.48 -4.16
CA ALA A 93 -7.97 8.15 -5.17
C ALA A 93 -6.89 9.23 -5.33
N THR A 94 -7.25 10.52 -5.25
CA THR A 94 -6.29 11.63 -5.34
C THR A 94 -5.35 11.68 -4.14
N ALA A 95 -5.91 11.50 -2.93
CA ALA A 95 -5.12 11.46 -1.71
C ALA A 95 -4.23 10.22 -1.67
N PHE A 96 -4.72 9.07 -2.13
CA PHE A 96 -3.92 7.87 -2.30
C PHE A 96 -2.76 8.12 -3.27
N ASP A 97 -3.04 8.60 -4.48
CA ASP A 97 -2.03 8.80 -5.52
C ASP A 97 -0.90 9.70 -5.04
N ARG A 98 -1.24 10.84 -4.39
CA ARG A 98 -0.24 11.74 -3.82
C ARG A 98 0.65 11.04 -2.79
N ASN A 99 0.05 10.38 -1.81
CA ASN A 99 0.82 9.73 -0.74
C ASN A 99 1.63 8.54 -1.26
N ALA A 100 1.09 7.79 -2.22
CA ALA A 100 1.76 6.66 -2.85
C ALA A 100 2.97 7.15 -3.65
N ARG A 101 2.83 8.22 -4.44
CA ARG A 101 3.95 8.83 -5.16
C ARG A 101 5.06 9.29 -4.22
N ALA A 102 4.72 9.93 -3.10
CA ALA A 102 5.69 10.36 -2.10
C ALA A 102 6.44 9.18 -1.46
N LEU A 103 5.71 8.14 -1.04
CA LEU A 103 6.29 6.99 -0.34
C LEU A 103 7.09 6.07 -1.27
N LEU A 104 6.55 5.73 -2.44
CA LEU A 104 7.24 4.92 -3.45
C LEU A 104 8.45 5.69 -4.01
N GLY A 105 8.33 7.02 -4.15
CA GLY A 105 9.42 7.90 -4.57
C GLY A 105 10.54 7.92 -3.54
N LEU A 106 10.20 8.05 -2.26
CA LEU A 106 11.16 7.93 -1.16
C LEU A 106 11.92 6.60 -1.23
N VAL A 107 11.22 5.46 -1.30
CA VAL A 107 11.84 4.13 -1.38
C VAL A 107 12.70 3.99 -2.64
N SER A 108 12.31 4.61 -3.75
CA SER A 108 13.04 4.56 -5.02
C SER A 108 14.37 5.34 -5.01
N HIS A 109 14.71 6.06 -3.93
CA HIS A 109 16.06 6.59 -3.72
C HIS A 109 17.09 5.51 -3.36
N SER A 110 16.66 4.26 -3.17
CA SER A 110 17.51 3.09 -3.03
C SER A 110 17.02 1.96 -3.95
N ASP A 111 17.83 1.59 -4.94
CA ASP A 111 17.50 0.50 -5.87
C ASP A 111 17.36 -0.86 -5.17
N LEU A 112 18.11 -1.06 -4.08
CA LEU A 112 17.95 -2.24 -3.24
C LEU A 112 16.58 -2.22 -2.54
N ALA A 113 16.21 -1.09 -1.94
CA ALA A 113 14.92 -0.93 -1.27
C ALA A 113 13.76 -1.21 -2.21
N ARG A 114 13.78 -0.57 -3.39
CA ARG A 114 12.76 -0.76 -4.43
C ARG A 114 12.59 -2.24 -4.78
N ARG A 115 13.69 -2.95 -5.08
CA ARG A 115 13.62 -4.37 -5.44
C ARG A 115 13.07 -5.24 -4.32
N LEU A 116 13.53 -5.03 -3.08
CA LEU A 116 13.06 -5.80 -1.93
C LEU A 116 11.58 -5.55 -1.65
N TYR A 117 11.11 -4.30 -1.75
CA TYR A 117 9.70 -3.98 -1.62
C TYR A 117 8.85 -4.58 -2.74
N CYS A 118 9.31 -4.54 -4.00
CA CYS A 118 8.62 -5.19 -5.12
C CYS A 118 8.46 -6.70 -4.86
N ALA A 119 9.53 -7.36 -4.41
CA ALA A 119 9.51 -8.78 -4.05
C ALA A 119 8.54 -9.06 -2.89
N LYS A 120 8.56 -8.23 -1.83
CA LYS A 120 7.63 -8.34 -0.70
C LYS A 120 6.18 -8.21 -1.16
N ILE A 121 5.84 -7.13 -1.88
CA ILE A 121 4.47 -6.87 -2.34
C ILE A 121 3.95 -8.02 -3.21
N ARG A 122 4.82 -8.60 -4.05
CA ARG A 122 4.47 -9.78 -4.85
C ARG A 122 4.18 -10.99 -3.96
N ALA A 123 5.03 -11.28 -2.98
CA ALA A 123 4.83 -12.36 -2.03
C ALA A 123 3.51 -12.20 -1.26
N ASP A 124 3.22 -11.00 -0.74
CA ASP A 124 1.96 -10.70 -0.03
C ASP A 124 0.74 -10.87 -0.94
N ALA A 125 0.87 -10.52 -2.23
CA ALA A 125 -0.21 -10.68 -3.19
C ALA A 125 -0.35 -12.11 -3.73
N GLU A 126 0.63 -12.97 -3.50
CA GLU A 126 0.66 -14.38 -3.92
C GLU A 126 0.27 -15.34 -2.81
N ASP A 127 0.43 -14.96 -1.54
CA ASP A 127 0.02 -15.77 -0.40
C ASP A 127 -1.51 -15.99 -0.40
N PRO A 128 -1.97 -17.23 -0.69
CA PRO A 128 -3.38 -17.55 -0.67
C PRO A 128 -3.89 -17.91 0.73
N LEU A 129 -2.99 -18.23 1.67
CA LEU A 129 -3.30 -18.69 3.03
C LEU A 129 -3.56 -17.53 3.99
N ASP A 130 -2.96 -16.37 3.72
CA ASP A 130 -3.12 -15.19 4.58
C ASP A 130 -4.54 -14.59 4.52
N GLY A 131 -5.32 -14.89 3.47
CA GLY A 131 -6.73 -14.44 3.33
C GLY A 131 -6.92 -12.92 3.40
N SER A 132 -5.83 -12.16 3.38
CA SER A 132 -5.75 -10.77 3.84
C SER A 132 -6.22 -9.76 2.81
N TRP A 133 -6.36 -10.20 1.56
CA TRP A 133 -6.68 -9.36 0.42
C TRP A 133 -7.71 -10.01 -0.52
N ALA A 134 -8.71 -9.22 -0.92
CA ALA A 134 -9.60 -9.60 -2.01
C ALA A 134 -8.82 -9.83 -3.30
N ARG A 135 -9.36 -10.69 -4.19
CA ARG A 135 -8.72 -11.04 -5.47
C ARG A 135 -8.37 -9.82 -6.33
N ASN A 136 -9.24 -8.83 -6.39
CA ASN A 136 -9.01 -7.58 -7.13
C ASN A 136 -7.86 -6.76 -6.52
N ILE A 137 -7.75 -6.69 -5.20
CA ILE A 137 -6.67 -5.97 -4.51
C ILE A 137 -5.34 -6.68 -4.72
N ARG A 138 -5.29 -8.02 -4.62
CA ARG A 138 -4.08 -8.79 -4.95
C ARG A 138 -3.61 -8.53 -6.38
N GLN A 139 -4.53 -8.47 -7.34
CA GLN A 139 -4.18 -8.13 -8.73
C GLN A 139 -3.62 -6.71 -8.85
N ALA A 140 -4.17 -5.74 -8.11
CA ALA A 140 -3.65 -4.37 -8.11
C ALA A 140 -2.26 -4.27 -7.47
N LEU A 141 -2.01 -4.96 -6.36
CA LEU A 141 -0.70 -5.06 -5.72
C LEU A 141 0.34 -5.68 -6.65
N ARG A 142 0.01 -6.78 -7.35
CA ARG A 142 0.89 -7.37 -8.37
C ARG A 142 1.19 -6.39 -9.50
N ALA A 143 0.18 -5.72 -10.04
CA ALA A 143 0.37 -4.74 -11.10
C ALA A 143 1.30 -3.59 -10.67
N MET A 144 1.17 -3.12 -9.42
CA MET A 144 2.06 -2.13 -8.83
C MET A 144 3.50 -2.64 -8.76
N ALA A 145 3.71 -3.82 -8.15
CA ALA A 145 5.04 -4.40 -7.98
C ALA A 145 5.74 -4.68 -9.32
N ASP A 146 5.03 -5.28 -10.28
CA ASP A 146 5.58 -5.61 -11.60
C ASP A 146 5.92 -4.37 -12.42
N CYS A 147 5.12 -3.30 -12.29
CA CYS A 147 5.43 -2.03 -12.92
C CYS A 147 6.66 -1.40 -12.27
N TRP A 148 6.68 -1.31 -10.94
CA TRP A 148 7.72 -0.64 -10.17
C TRP A 148 9.09 -1.34 -10.25
N GLU A 149 9.09 -2.67 -10.41
CA GLU A 149 10.33 -3.42 -10.62
C GLU A 149 11.01 -3.03 -11.93
N LYS A 150 10.22 -2.76 -12.98
CA LYS A 150 10.70 -2.42 -14.33
C LYS A 150 11.19 -0.98 -14.47
N THR A 151 10.90 -0.11 -13.51
CA THR A 151 11.32 1.30 -13.54
C THR A 151 12.76 1.52 -13.05
N GLY A 152 13.60 0.48 -13.03
CA GLY A 152 15.00 0.60 -12.64
C GLY A 152 15.73 1.63 -13.51
N GLY A 153 16.48 2.53 -12.88
CA GLY A 153 17.18 3.62 -13.56
C GLY A 153 16.31 4.83 -13.94
N LEU A 154 14.98 4.78 -13.76
CA LEU A 154 14.16 5.98 -13.88
C LEU A 154 14.33 6.89 -12.65
N PRO A 155 14.09 8.21 -12.79
CA PRO A 155 14.02 9.10 -11.62
C PRO A 155 13.00 8.60 -10.58
N PRO A 156 13.30 8.68 -9.28
CA PRO A 156 12.43 8.15 -8.22
C PRO A 156 10.96 8.60 -8.30
N ALA A 157 10.74 9.89 -8.62
CA ALA A 157 9.39 10.44 -8.78
C ALA A 157 8.63 9.81 -9.98
N ARG A 158 9.33 9.49 -11.06
CA ARG A 158 8.74 8.85 -12.24
C ARG A 158 8.40 7.39 -11.96
N ALA A 159 9.34 6.66 -11.35
CA ALA A 159 9.13 5.28 -10.91
C ALA A 159 7.88 5.15 -10.01
N ALA A 160 7.74 6.07 -9.07
CA ALA A 160 6.62 6.13 -8.14
C ALA A 160 5.28 6.42 -8.83
N ALA A 161 5.26 7.36 -9.79
CA ALA A 161 4.07 7.68 -10.56
C ALA A 161 3.57 6.48 -11.36
N GLU A 162 4.46 5.78 -12.08
CA GLU A 162 4.09 4.61 -12.88
C GLU A 162 3.55 3.46 -12.01
N ALA A 163 4.15 3.23 -10.85
CA ALA A 163 3.69 2.23 -9.89
C ALA A 163 2.29 2.56 -9.30
N SER A 164 2.08 3.81 -8.88
CA SER A 164 0.78 4.29 -8.38
C SER A 164 -0.32 4.18 -9.45
N ASP A 165 0.00 4.62 -10.68
CA ASP A 165 -0.93 4.57 -11.81
C ASP A 165 -1.31 3.12 -12.18
N ALA A 166 -0.34 2.19 -12.09
CA ALA A 166 -0.57 0.77 -12.32
C ALA A 166 -1.54 0.17 -11.28
N PHE A 167 -1.36 0.49 -9.99
CA PHE A 167 -2.24 0.07 -8.92
C PHE A 167 -3.68 0.57 -9.13
N LEU A 168 -3.85 1.89 -9.31
CA LEU A 168 -5.16 2.52 -9.48
C LEU A 168 -5.88 2.02 -10.75
N SER A 169 -5.14 1.84 -11.84
CA SER A 169 -5.70 1.31 -13.08
C SER A 169 -6.17 -0.14 -12.94
N ALA A 170 -5.45 -0.96 -12.16
CA ALA A 170 -5.84 -2.34 -11.89
C ALA A 170 -7.10 -2.43 -11.00
N LEU A 171 -7.26 -1.56 -10.00
CA LEU A 171 -8.48 -1.48 -9.21
C LEU A 171 -9.69 -1.11 -10.08
N ARG A 172 -9.62 -0.02 -10.85
CA ARG A 172 -10.72 0.44 -11.72
C ARG A 172 -11.20 -0.61 -12.72
N ARG A 173 -10.27 -1.37 -13.32
CA ARG A 173 -10.61 -2.43 -14.29
C ARG A 173 -11.44 -3.55 -13.67
N ASN A 174 -11.26 -3.81 -12.38
CA ASN A 174 -12.01 -4.84 -11.67
C ASN A 174 -13.37 -4.36 -11.18
N ASP A 175 -13.49 -3.09 -10.78
CA ASP A 175 -14.78 -2.48 -10.44
C ASP A 175 -15.73 -2.46 -11.66
N GLY A 176 -15.19 -2.13 -12.84
CA GLY A 176 -15.96 -2.16 -14.10
C GLY A 176 -16.44 -3.57 -14.52
N LYS A 177 -15.73 -4.63 -14.13
CA LYS A 177 -16.16 -6.03 -14.38
C LYS A 177 -17.25 -6.50 -13.41
N GLY A 178 -17.30 -5.95 -12.19
CA GLY A 178 -18.38 -6.21 -11.22
C GLY A 178 -19.70 -5.51 -11.58
N SER A 179 -19.63 -4.36 -12.25
CA SER A 179 -20.81 -3.63 -12.73
C SER A 179 -21.58 -4.38 -13.83
N GLY A 180 -20.91 -5.17 -14.67
CA GLY A 180 -21.56 -5.93 -15.75
C GLY A 180 -22.54 -7.00 -15.26
N LEU A 181 -22.29 -7.60 -14.09
CA LEU A 181 -23.24 -8.55 -13.47
C LEU A 181 -24.43 -7.84 -12.83
N SER A 182 -24.24 -6.62 -12.30
CA SER A 182 -25.36 -5.79 -11.80
C SER A 182 -26.24 -5.27 -12.95
N GLN A 183 -25.65 -5.06 -14.13
CA GLN A 183 -26.34 -4.66 -15.35
C GLN A 183 -27.13 -5.82 -15.96
N LEU A 184 -26.57 -7.04 -15.95
CA LEU A 184 -27.28 -8.27 -16.35
C LEU A 184 -28.42 -8.65 -15.39
N VAL A 185 -28.27 -8.44 -14.08
CA VAL A 185 -29.37 -8.64 -13.11
C VAL A 185 -30.48 -7.60 -13.27
N SER A 186 -30.16 -6.39 -13.74
CA SER A 186 -31.16 -5.35 -14.07
C SER A 186 -31.89 -5.63 -15.39
N GLU A 187 -31.23 -6.30 -16.35
CA GLU A 187 -31.85 -6.74 -17.61
C GLU A 187 -32.74 -7.98 -17.45
N TRP A 188 -32.57 -8.76 -16.37
CA TRP A 188 -33.39 -9.94 -16.03
C TRP A 188 -34.59 -9.64 -15.12
N ASN A 189 -35.15 -8.42 -15.18
CA ASN A 189 -36.42 -8.11 -14.55
C ASN A 189 -37.52 -7.82 -15.61
N PRO A 190 -38.08 -8.85 -16.27
CA PRO A 190 -39.30 -8.67 -17.03
C PRO A 190 -40.48 -8.58 -16.05
N MET A 191 -41.28 -7.53 -16.22
CA MET A 191 -42.57 -7.23 -15.56
C MET A 191 -42.53 -6.33 -14.32
N ARG A 192 -42.66 -5.03 -14.58
CA ARG A 192 -43.78 -4.24 -14.07
C ARG A 192 -44.42 -3.45 -15.20
#